data_AF-A0A1F9NML6-F1
#
_entry.id   AF-A0A1F9NML6-F1
#
_cell.length_a   1.000
_cell.length_b   1.000
_cell.length_c   1.000
_cell.angle_alpha   90.00
_cell.angle_beta   90.00
_cell.angle_gamma   90.00
#
_symmetry.space_group_name_H-M   'P 1'
#
loop_
_entity.id
_entity.type
_entity.pdbx_description
1 polymer ?
#
loop_
_entity_poly.entity_id
_entity_poly.type
_entity_poly.pdbx_seq_one_letter_code
_entity_poly.pdbx_strand_id
1 'polypeptide(L)'
;MGLTFTEPEPGCYGKAGSFGFEKAHYEISKKIGETQLLPAVRVAALDTWIVADGFSCRTKIRDGTYRKAMHLAESIEEGLRLNHKGNAAIKRTETVRTENSTGDGQHRGQPRPGHRPGFCPAGCEALPGRPRKGTIGGGEA
;
A
#
# COMPACT_ATOMS: atom_id res chain seq x y z
N MET A 1 6.33 18.67 -1.51
CA MET A 1 5.36 17.63 -1.09
C MET A 1 4.28 18.33 -0.30
N GLY A 2 3.02 18.18 -0.72
CA GLY A 2 1.87 18.79 -0.07
C GLY A 2 0.59 18.14 -0.58
N LEU A 3 -0.49 18.28 0.18
CA LEU A 3 -1.82 17.90 -0.27
C LEU A 3 -2.43 19.06 -1.05
N THR A 4 -3.01 18.78 -2.21
CA THR A 4 -3.97 19.69 -2.83
C THR A 4 -5.31 19.46 -2.13
N PHE A 5 -5.84 20.50 -1.50
CA PHE A 5 -7.12 20.42 -0.82
C PHE A 5 -8.13 21.37 -1.46
N THR A 6 -9.39 21.03 -1.34
CA THR A 6 -10.51 21.89 -1.65
C THR A 6 -11.38 21.94 -0.40
N GLU A 7 -11.66 23.14 0.09
CA GLU A 7 -12.55 23.34 1.22
C GLU A 7 -13.98 23.56 0.68
N PRO A 8 -14.99 22.81 1.16
CA PRO A 8 -16.38 23.11 0.85
C PRO A 8 -16.79 24.46 1.43
N GLU A 9 -17.83 25.07 0.85
CA GLU A 9 -18.40 26.31 1.39
C GLU A 9 -18.72 26.17 2.90
N PRO A 10 -18.28 27.14 3.73
CA PRO A 10 -18.47 27.08 5.17
C PRO A 10 -19.95 27.14 5.52
N GLY A 11 -20.39 26.27 6.44
CA GLY A 11 -21.79 26.22 6.84
C GLY A 11 -22.05 25.29 8.02
N CYS A 12 -23.22 25.45 8.63
CA CYS A 12 -23.69 24.52 9.64
C CYS A 12 -24.00 23.17 8.99
N TYR A 13 -23.46 22.08 9.54
CA TYR A 13 -23.72 20.71 9.07
C TYR A 13 -24.88 20.03 9.82
N GLY A 14 -25.59 20.77 10.68
CA GLY A 14 -26.83 20.34 11.30
C GLY A 14 -26.69 19.34 12.46
N LYS A 15 -25.50 19.19 13.05
CA LYS A 15 -25.27 18.32 14.23
C LYS A 15 -24.55 19.07 15.36
N ALA A 16 -25.10 20.22 15.77
CA ALA A 16 -24.64 20.89 16.98
C ALA A 16 -25.10 20.08 18.22
N GLY A 17 -24.15 19.54 18.99
CA GLY A 17 -24.46 18.68 20.14
C GLY A 17 -25.32 17.46 19.77
N SER A 18 -26.38 17.20 20.54
CA SER A 18 -27.34 16.12 20.31
C SER A 18 -28.37 16.41 19.22
N PHE A 19 -28.51 17.66 18.76
CA PHE A 19 -29.58 18.11 17.88
C PHE A 19 -29.80 17.16 16.69
N GLY A 20 -28.76 16.85 15.93
CA GLY A 20 -28.89 16.01 14.74
C GLY A 20 -28.89 14.50 15.01
N PHE A 21 -29.06 14.08 16.26
CA PHE A 21 -29.25 12.69 16.69
C PHE A 21 -30.63 12.46 17.30
N GLU A 22 -31.30 13.52 17.75
CA GLU A 22 -32.66 13.43 18.28
C GLU A 22 -33.68 13.18 17.16
N LYS A 23 -34.61 12.25 17.38
CA LYS A 23 -35.62 11.88 16.38
C LYS A 23 -36.44 13.07 15.88
N ALA A 24 -36.80 13.99 16.77
CA ALA A 24 -37.58 15.19 16.43
C ALA A 24 -36.84 16.13 15.47
N HIS A 25 -35.50 16.12 15.50
CA HIS A 25 -34.64 17.06 14.79
C HIS A 25 -33.87 16.41 13.63
N TYR A 26 -33.95 15.07 13.49
CA TYR A 26 -33.19 14.32 12.50
C TYR A 26 -33.46 14.78 11.06
N GLU A 27 -34.73 14.98 10.68
CA GLU A 27 -35.08 15.42 9.32
C GLU A 27 -34.58 16.84 9.02
N ILE A 28 -34.65 17.74 10.00
CA ILE A 28 -34.11 19.11 9.87
C ILE A 28 -32.59 19.05 9.74
N SER A 29 -31.93 18.28 10.60
CA SER A 29 -30.49 18.03 10.54
C SER A 29 -30.07 17.49 9.18
N LYS A 30 -30.83 16.53 8.63
CA LYS A 30 -30.57 15.96 7.29
C LYS A 30 -30.64 17.04 6.22
N LYS A 31 -31.73 17.83 6.18
CA LYS A 31 -31.88 18.96 5.25
C LYS A 31 -30.73 19.96 5.34
N ILE A 32 -30.29 20.30 6.55
CA ILE A 32 -29.13 21.19 6.75
C ILE A 32 -27.86 20.57 6.13
N GLY A 33 -27.63 19.27 6.32
CA GLY A 33 -26.48 18.58 5.72
C GLY A 33 -26.48 18.58 4.19
N GLU A 34 -27.66 18.56 3.57
CA GLU A 34 -27.84 18.60 2.11
C GLU A 34 -27.62 20.00 1.52
N THR A 35 -27.45 21.05 2.32
CA THR A 35 -27.23 22.41 1.81
C THR A 35 -25.88 22.57 1.14
N GLN A 36 -24.81 22.02 1.73
CA GLN A 36 -23.43 22.19 1.25
C GLN A 36 -22.59 20.93 1.44
N LEU A 37 -22.53 20.40 2.67
CA LEU A 37 -21.59 19.33 3.04
C LEU A 37 -21.81 18.03 2.26
N LEU A 38 -23.03 17.50 2.24
CA LEU A 38 -23.31 16.21 1.61
C LEU A 38 -23.15 16.26 0.08
N PRO A 39 -23.64 17.31 -0.64
CA PRO A 39 -23.34 17.47 -2.06
C PRO A 39 -21.84 17.51 -2.35
N ALA A 40 -21.07 18.31 -1.60
CA ALA A 40 -19.62 18.44 -1.80
C ALA A 40 -18.89 17.09 -1.69
N VAL A 41 -19.27 16.25 -0.72
CA VAL A 41 -18.68 14.92 -0.55
C VAL A 41 -19.09 13.95 -1.68
N ARG A 42 -20.32 14.07 -2.21
CA ARG A 42 -20.79 13.21 -3.30
C ARG A 42 -20.12 13.51 -4.64
N VAL A 43 -19.77 14.79 -4.90
CA VAL A 43 -19.09 15.19 -6.15
C VAL A 43 -17.59 14.96 -6.12
N ALA A 44 -16.99 14.83 -4.93
CA ALA A 44 -15.57 14.53 -4.79
C ALA A 44 -15.20 13.20 -5.48
N ALA A 45 -14.08 13.17 -6.19
CA ALA A 45 -13.62 11.96 -6.89
C ALA A 45 -13.41 10.80 -5.89
N LEU A 46 -13.56 9.55 -6.34
CA LEU A 46 -13.54 8.37 -5.46
C LEU A 46 -12.20 8.15 -4.75
N ASP A 47 -11.11 8.57 -5.38
CA ASP A 47 -9.74 8.54 -4.85
C ASP A 47 -9.41 9.73 -3.95
N THR A 48 -10.29 10.74 -3.88
CA THR A 48 -10.11 11.90 -2.99
C THR A 48 -10.40 11.51 -1.54
N TRP A 49 -9.46 11.83 -0.65
CA TRP A 49 -9.64 11.66 0.79
C TRP A 49 -10.58 12.73 1.33
N ILE A 50 -11.55 12.31 2.15
CA ILE A 50 -12.46 13.21 2.85
C ILE A 50 -11.96 13.34 4.28
N VAL A 51 -11.46 14.51 4.65
CA VAL A 51 -10.93 14.77 6.00
C VAL A 51 -11.95 15.60 6.78
N ALA A 52 -12.36 15.08 7.95
CA ALA A 52 -13.26 15.78 8.86
C ALA A 52 -12.89 15.45 10.32
N ASP A 53 -12.50 16.46 11.08
CA ASP A 53 -11.95 16.29 12.43
C ASP A 53 -13.04 16.08 13.51
N GLY A 54 -14.24 16.63 13.28
CA GLY A 54 -15.38 16.46 14.17
C GLY A 54 -16.09 15.11 14.01
N PHE A 55 -16.37 14.43 15.12
CA PHE A 55 -17.21 13.21 15.14
C PHE A 55 -18.58 13.44 14.49
N SER A 56 -19.21 14.59 14.77
CA SER A 56 -20.51 14.95 14.19
C SER A 56 -20.44 15.06 12.67
N CYS A 57 -19.41 15.70 12.12
CA CYS A 57 -19.20 15.82 10.68
C CYS A 57 -18.98 14.44 10.04
N ARG A 58 -18.07 13.63 10.60
CA ARG A 58 -17.83 12.26 10.10
C ARG A 58 -19.09 11.40 10.13
N THR A 59 -19.87 11.49 11.21
CA THR A 59 -21.14 10.76 11.33
C THR A 59 -22.15 11.24 10.31
N LYS A 60 -22.30 12.56 10.11
CA LYS A 60 -23.19 13.11 9.07
C LYS A 60 -22.83 12.60 7.68
N ILE A 61 -21.54 12.60 7.33
CA ILE A 61 -21.05 12.12 6.04
C ILE A 61 -21.35 10.63 5.86
N ARG A 62 -21.11 9.82 6.90
CA ARG A 62 -21.42 8.39 6.90
C ARG A 62 -22.92 8.13 6.77
N ASP A 63 -23.76 8.90 7.46
CA ASP A 63 -25.21 8.71 7.46
C ASP A 63 -25.84 9.20 6.14
N GLY A 64 -25.24 10.18 5.47
CA GLY A 64 -25.77 10.83 4.27
C GLY A 64 -25.09 10.42 2.95
N THR A 65 -24.00 9.66 2.99
CA THR A 65 -23.24 9.23 1.80
C THR A 65 -22.64 7.84 2.01
N TYR A 66 -22.18 7.22 0.92
CA TYR A 66 -21.37 5.98 0.99
C TYR A 66 -19.87 6.23 1.18
N ARG A 67 -19.47 7.48 1.48
CA ARG A 67 -18.07 7.86 1.66
C ARG A 67 -17.67 7.76 3.13
N LYS A 68 -16.45 7.28 3.38
CA LYS A 68 -15.85 7.30 4.71
C LYS A 68 -14.96 8.54 4.85
N ALA A 69 -15.29 9.39 5.81
CA ALA A 69 -14.42 10.49 6.21
C ALA A 69 -13.44 10.03 7.30
N MET A 70 -12.22 10.55 7.25
CA MET A 70 -11.14 10.27 8.21
C MET A 70 -10.80 11.49 9.06
N HIS A 71 -10.27 11.25 10.26
CA HIS A 71 -9.73 12.27 11.13
C HIS A 71 -8.42 12.84 10.55
N LEU A 72 -8.07 14.08 10.91
CA LEU A 72 -6.85 14.71 10.41
C LEU A 72 -5.60 13.88 10.77
N ALA A 73 -5.53 13.39 12.01
CA ALA A 73 -4.46 12.49 12.46
C ALA A 73 -4.30 11.23 11.59
N GLU A 74 -5.39 10.59 11.17
CA GLU A 74 -5.33 9.42 10.28
C GLU A 74 -4.73 9.80 8.91
N SER A 75 -5.00 11.03 8.42
CA SER A 75 -4.47 11.48 7.13
C SER A 75 -2.97 11.76 7.18
N ILE A 76 -2.49 12.24 8.33
CA ILE A 76 -1.06 12.45 8.60
C ILE A 76 -0.35 11.11 8.69
N GLU A 77 -0.92 10.15 9.44
CA GLU A 77 -0.39 8.79 9.55
C GLU A 77 -0.27 8.15 8.16
N GLU A 78 -1.30 8.24 7.34
CA GLU A 78 -1.31 7.68 5.99
C GLU A 78 -0.25 8.34 5.10
N GLY A 79 -0.09 9.67 5.20
CA GLY A 79 0.99 10.40 4.53
C GLY A 79 2.38 9.90 4.94
N LEU A 80 2.64 9.72 6.23
CA LEU A 80 3.90 9.17 6.74
C LEU A 80 4.13 7.74 6.25
N ARG A 81 3.09 6.90 6.26
CA ARG A 81 3.14 5.51 5.80
C ARG A 81 3.49 5.42 4.31
N LEU A 82 2.88 6.28 3.48
CA LEU A 82 3.16 6.34 2.04
C LEU A 82 4.59 6.82 1.77
N ASN A 83 5.05 7.83 2.51
CA ASN A 83 6.45 8.31 2.42
C ASN A 83 7.45 7.21 2.78
N HIS A 84 7.21 6.46 3.86
CA HIS A 84 8.08 5.34 4.25
C HIS A 84 8.12 4.22 3.20
N LYS A 85 6.97 3.87 2.60
CA LYS A 85 6.92 2.88 1.52
C LYS A 85 7.67 3.35 0.27
N GLY A 86 7.52 4.62 -0.11
CA GLY A 86 8.27 5.23 -1.20
C GLY A 86 9.78 5.15 -0.95
N ASN A 87 10.22 5.55 0.24
CA ASN A 87 11.63 5.50 0.63
C ASN A 87 12.19 4.05 0.63
N ALA A 88 11.40 3.07 1.08
CA ALA A 88 11.80 1.66 1.06
C ALA A 88 11.90 1.09 -0.37
N ALA A 89 10.99 1.48 -1.27
CA ALA A 89 11.02 1.06 -2.67
C ALA A 89 12.22 1.65 -3.42
N ILE A 90 12.56 2.92 -3.16
CA ILE A 90 13.76 3.58 -3.69
C ILE A 90 15.01 2.82 -3.25
N LYS A 91 15.16 2.56 -1.94
CA LYS A 91 16.32 1.81 -1.40
C LYS A 91 16.50 0.44 -2.04
N ARG A 92 15.42 -0.35 -2.22
CA ARG A 92 15.54 -1.65 -2.92
C ARG A 92 16.03 -1.50 -4.35
N THR A 93 15.54 -0.49 -5.06
CA THR A 93 15.94 -0.24 -6.45
C THR A 93 17.41 0.17 -6.53
N GLU A 94 17.90 0.94 -5.56
CA GLU A 94 19.32 1.29 -5.44
C GLU A 94 20.19 0.08 -5.11
N THR A 95 19.79 -0.77 -4.15
CA THR A 95 20.52 -2.01 -3.82
C THR A 95 20.64 -2.93 -5.04
N VAL A 96 19.54 -3.16 -5.76
CA VAL A 96 19.53 -3.99 -6.98
C VAL A 96 20.40 -3.36 -8.09
N ARG A 97 20.40 -2.03 -8.23
CA ARG A 97 21.30 -1.35 -9.18
C ARG A 97 22.76 -1.51 -8.79
N THR A 98 23.11 -1.40 -7.50
CA THR A 98 24.50 -1.59 -7.03
C THR A 98 24.98 -3.03 -7.15
N GLU A 99 24.10 -4.00 -6.90
CA GLU A 99 24.38 -5.42 -7.07
C GLU A 99 24.59 -5.76 -8.56
N ASN A 100 23.74 -5.22 -9.44
CA ASN A 100 23.89 -5.41 -10.89
C ASN A 100 25.00 -4.57 -11.54
N SER A 101 25.51 -3.53 -10.88
CA SER A 101 26.69 -2.78 -11.33
C SER A 101 28.01 -3.35 -10.81
N THR A 102 27.98 -4.33 -9.91
CA THR A 102 29.17 -5.07 -9.42
C THR A 102 29.38 -6.35 -10.24
N GLY A 103 29.13 -6.24 -11.55
CA GLY A 103 29.27 -7.31 -12.52
C GLY A 103 30.09 -6.87 -13.72
N ASP A 104 31.29 -6.33 -13.50
CA ASP A 104 32.35 -6.34 -14.51
C ASP A 104 33.73 -6.13 -13.86
N GLY A 105 34.62 -7.12 -14.00
CA GLY A 105 36.06 -6.90 -13.92
C GLY A 105 36.86 -7.58 -12.81
N GLN A 106 36.71 -8.89 -12.58
CA GLN A 106 37.80 -9.70 -12.01
C GLN A 106 38.04 -10.99 -12.81
N HIS A 107 38.50 -10.82 -14.04
CA HIS A 107 39.23 -11.87 -14.73
C HIS A 107 40.72 -11.75 -14.36
N ARG A 108 41.14 -12.42 -13.28
CA ARG A 108 42.57 -12.67 -13.04
C ARG A 108 42.77 -14.05 -12.42
N GLY A 109 43.16 -14.99 -13.28
CA GLY A 109 43.45 -16.36 -12.90
C GLY A 109 43.39 -17.29 -14.11
N GLN A 110 44.31 -17.13 -15.06
CA GLN A 110 44.53 -18.19 -16.06
C GLN A 110 45.15 -19.41 -15.35
N PRO A 111 44.57 -20.62 -15.46
CA PRO A 111 45.28 -21.84 -15.10
C PRO A 111 46.29 -22.17 -16.22
N ARG A 112 47.54 -22.45 -15.84
CA ARG A 112 48.61 -22.89 -16.76
C ARG A 112 48.26 -24.25 -17.39
N PRO A 113 48.73 -24.54 -18.61
CA PRO A 113 48.39 -25.77 -19.30
C PRO A 113 49.17 -26.96 -18.71
N GLY A 114 48.43 -27.98 -18.26
CA GLY A 114 48.94 -29.30 -17.91
C GLY A 114 48.07 -30.39 -18.54
N HIS A 115 48.64 -31.10 -19.52
CA HIS A 115 48.27 -32.43 -20.04
C HIS A 115 47.73 -33.38 -18.94
N ARG A 116 46.80 -34.34 -19.11
CA ARG A 116 45.92 -34.88 -20.17
C ARG A 116 44.88 -35.79 -19.43
N PRO A 117 43.81 -36.28 -20.09
CA PRO A 117 42.71 -37.02 -19.45
C PRO A 117 43.03 -38.52 -19.33
N GLY A 118 42.39 -39.18 -18.35
CA GLY A 118 42.29 -40.64 -18.31
C GLY A 118 43.00 -41.30 -17.13
N PHE A 119 42.40 -41.20 -15.94
CA PHE A 119 42.65 -42.19 -14.89
C PHE A 119 41.42 -42.28 -13.97
N CYS A 120 40.58 -43.28 -14.21
CA CYS A 120 39.61 -43.78 -13.25
C CYS A 120 39.95 -45.26 -13.07
N PRO A 121 40.84 -45.62 -12.13
CA PRO A 121 41.17 -47.02 -11.91
C PRO A 121 40.12 -47.64 -10.98
N ALA A 122 39.71 -48.84 -11.37
CA ALA A 122 38.69 -49.68 -10.80
C ALA A 122 38.67 -49.76 -9.26
N GLY A 123 37.46 -49.58 -8.71
CA GLY A 123 37.14 -49.77 -7.30
C GLY A 123 35.69 -49.35 -7.02
N CYS A 124 34.77 -49.71 -7.91
CA CYS A 124 33.35 -49.46 -7.76
C CYS A 124 32.80 -50.49 -6.77
N GLU A 125 32.73 -50.11 -5.49
CA GLU A 125 31.83 -50.76 -4.54
C GLU A 125 30.77 -49.75 -4.08
N ALA A 126 29.53 -50.15 -4.29
CA ALA A 126 28.32 -49.38 -4.08
C ALA A 126 28.02 -49.15 -2.59
N LEU A 127 27.46 -47.99 -2.23
CA LEU A 127 26.54 -47.92 -1.11
C LEU A 127 25.28 -47.08 -1.44
N PRO A 128 24.08 -47.60 -1.12
CA PRO A 128 22.79 -47.11 -1.61
C PRO A 128 22.22 -46.03 -0.69
N GLY A 129 21.62 -44.97 -1.26
CA GLY A 129 21.25 -43.83 -0.42
C GLY A 129 20.15 -42.88 -0.91
N ARG A 130 19.36 -43.26 -1.93
CA ARG A 130 18.03 -42.69 -2.21
C ARG A 130 17.95 -41.15 -2.51
N PRO A 131 16.81 -40.68 -3.05
CA PRO A 131 16.83 -39.92 -4.30
C PRO A 131 16.60 -38.41 -4.14
N ARG A 132 16.98 -37.70 -5.20
CA ARG A 132 16.45 -36.38 -5.54
C ARG A 132 14.92 -36.46 -5.68
N LYS A 133 14.20 -35.60 -4.96
CA LYS A 133 12.91 -35.05 -5.39
C LYS A 133 13.15 -33.53 -5.49
N GLY A 134 12.95 -32.86 -6.61
CA GLY A 134 11.95 -33.10 -7.64
C GLY A 134 11.05 -31.87 -7.63
N THR A 135 11.29 -30.99 -8.60
CA THR A 135 10.44 -29.88 -9.02
C THR A 135 9.00 -30.36 -9.18
N ILE A 136 8.03 -29.58 -8.69
CA ILE A 136 6.61 -29.74 -9.00
C ILE A 136 6.20 -28.52 -9.84
N GLY A 137 6.08 -28.73 -11.14
CA GLY A 137 5.24 -27.93 -12.03
C GLY A 137 3.80 -28.46 -11.97
N GLY A 138 2.83 -27.57 -12.22
CA GLY A 138 1.39 -27.80 -12.03
C GLY A 138 0.69 -28.60 -13.12
N GLY A 139 -0.65 -28.59 -13.07
CA GLY A 139 -1.55 -29.06 -14.12
C GLY A 139 -2.78 -29.78 -13.60
N GLU A 140 -3.94 -29.38 -14.13
CA GLU A 140 -5.34 -29.71 -13.79
C GLU A 140 -5.74 -31.20 -13.70
N ALA A 141 -6.76 -31.45 -12.87
CA ALA A 141 -7.98 -32.19 -13.23
C ALA A 141 -9.12 -31.83 -12.26
#